data_AF-A0A7S8MYJ7-F1
#
_entry.id   AF-A0A7S8MYJ7-F1
#
_cell.length_a   1.000
_cell.length_b   1.000
_cell.length_c   1.000
_cell.angle_alpha   90.00
_cell.angle_beta   90.00
_cell.angle_gamma   90.00
#
_symmetry.space_group_name_H-M   'P 1'
#
loop_
_entity.id
_entity.type
_entity.pdbx_description
1 polymer ?
#
loop_
_entity_poly.entity_id
_entity_poly.type
_entity_poly.pdbx_seq_one_letter_code
_entity_poly.pdbx_strand_id
1 'polypeptide(L)'
;MKTSATSIVAWAVAGVVIAVGVIMLAVGLATPVEFGWFAYQPLAGEVFTPGNGGVFVSRIAIVGWVILTIGLIAAAFLTGWHVARRRHQRTASESAS
;
A
#
# COMPACT_ATOMS: atom_id res chain seq x y z
N MET A 1 0.36 5.89 30.93
CA MET A 1 1.11 5.77 29.65
C MET A 1 0.90 7.05 28.85
N LYS A 2 1.88 7.96 28.79
CA LYS A 2 1.81 9.13 27.90
C LYS A 2 2.35 8.72 26.52
N THR A 3 1.47 8.34 25.61
CA THR A 3 1.83 8.24 24.18
C THR A 3 2.22 9.63 23.71
N SER A 4 3.43 9.78 23.14
CA SER A 4 3.82 11.07 22.58
C SER A 4 2.95 11.38 21.38
N ALA A 5 2.55 12.65 21.21
CA ALA A 5 1.71 13.08 20.08
C ALA A 5 2.28 12.60 18.74
N THR A 6 3.61 12.62 18.60
CA THR A 6 4.33 12.11 17.42
C THR A 6 4.03 10.64 17.12
N SER A 7 3.94 9.78 18.15
CA SER A 7 3.67 8.36 17.94
C SER A 7 2.23 8.12 17.51
N ILE A 8 1.28 8.91 18.03
CA ILE A 8 -0.13 8.85 17.62
C ILE A 8 -0.27 9.29 16.16
N VAL A 9 0.37 10.40 15.80
CA VAL A 9 0.38 10.93 14.42
C VAL A 9 0.99 9.89 13.47
N ALA A 10 2.09 9.25 13.83
CA ALA A 10 2.72 8.23 12.98
C ALA A 10 1.79 7.03 12.71
N TRP A 11 1.09 6.54 13.73
CA TRP A 11 0.09 5.47 13.58
C TRP A 11 -1.12 5.92 12.76
N ALA A 12 -1.61 7.14 12.97
CA ALA A 12 -2.72 7.70 12.20
C ALA A 12 -2.36 7.81 10.71
N VAL A 13 -1.16 8.33 10.39
CA VAL A 13 -0.68 8.43 9.01
C VAL A 13 -0.55 7.06 8.37
N ALA A 14 0.05 6.08 9.05
CA ALA A 14 0.16 4.71 8.52
C ALA A 14 -1.24 4.10 8.25
N GLY A 15 -2.19 4.31 9.17
CA GLY A 15 -3.57 3.86 9.01
C GLY A 15 -4.27 4.51 7.80
N VAL A 16 -4.11 5.82 7.61
CA VAL A 16 -4.65 6.53 6.45
C VAL A 16 -4.05 6.01 5.15
N VAL A 17 -2.73 5.82 5.09
CA VAL A 17 -2.06 5.30 3.89
C VAL A 17 -2.58 3.89 3.54
N ILE A 18 -2.73 3.01 4.53
CA ILE A 18 -3.33 1.69 4.33
C ILE A 18 -4.75 1.81 3.80
N ALA A 19 -5.59 2.65 4.41
CA ALA A 19 -6.98 2.83 4.00
C ALA A 19 -7.08 3.32 2.55
N VAL A 20 -6.27 4.32 2.17
CA VAL A 20 -6.21 4.82 0.79
C VAL A 20 -5.79 3.71 -0.18
N GLY A 21 -4.75 2.94 0.15
CA GLY A 21 -4.31 1.82 -0.67
C GLY A 21 -5.39 0.76 -0.88
N VAL A 22 -6.11 0.38 0.20
CA VAL A 22 -7.24 -0.56 0.14
C VAL A 22 -8.38 -0.01 -0.73
N ILE A 23 -8.76 1.26 -0.54
CA ILE A 23 -9.84 1.88 -1.32
C ILE A 23 -9.48 1.90 -2.81
N MET A 24 -8.27 2.35 -3.15
CA MET A 24 -7.82 2.39 -4.54
C MET A 24 -7.76 0.98 -5.14
N LEU A 25 -7.27 0.00 -4.38
CA LEU A 25 -7.24 -1.39 -4.84
C LEU A 25 -8.67 -1.92 -5.10
N ALA A 26 -9.60 -1.70 -4.17
CA ALA A 26 -10.98 -2.11 -4.30
C ALA A 26 -11.66 -1.46 -5.52
N VAL A 27 -11.49 -0.14 -5.70
CA VAL A 27 -12.00 0.59 -6.87
C VAL A 27 -11.41 0.03 -8.15
N GLY A 28 -10.08 -0.16 -8.19
CA GLY A 28 -9.39 -0.65 -9.38
C GLY A 28 -9.77 -2.07 -9.77
N LEU A 29 -10.08 -2.94 -8.81
CA LEU A 29 -10.55 -4.30 -9.05
C LEU A 29 -12.04 -4.34 -9.45
N ALA A 30 -12.83 -3.39 -8.97
CA ALA A 30 -14.26 -3.28 -9.30
C ALA A 30 -14.51 -2.60 -10.65
N THR A 31 -13.57 -1.80 -11.16
CA THR A 31 -13.66 -1.20 -12.50
C THR A 31 -13.27 -2.21 -13.59
N PRO A 32 -14.21 -2.63 -14.47
CA PRO A 32 -13.90 -3.51 -15.60
C PRO A 32 -12.93 -2.80 -16.54
N VAL A 33 -11.95 -3.54 -17.05
CA VAL A 33 -11.13 -3.06 -18.17
C VAL A 33 -11.92 -3.34 -19.44
N GLU A 34 -12.46 -2.28 -20.04
CA GLU A 34 -13.20 -2.36 -21.31
C GLU A 34 -12.24 -2.76 -22.43
N PHE A 35 -12.44 -3.96 -22.98
CA PHE A 35 -11.78 -4.40 -24.21
C PHE A 35 -12.73 -4.11 -25.37
N GLY A 36 -12.37 -3.17 -26.24
CA GLY A 36 -13.19 -2.85 -27.40
C GLY A 36 -13.35 -4.05 -28.34
N TRP A 37 -14.59 -4.33 -28.75
CA TRP A 37 -14.93 -5.42 -29.68
C TRP A 37 -14.65 -5.08 -31.17
N PHE A 38 -14.09 -3.89 -31.44
CA PHE A 38 -13.67 -3.47 -32.78
C PHE A 38 -12.23 -3.90 -33.06
N ALA A 39 -12.04 -5.17 -33.40
CA ALA A 39 -10.82 -5.62 -34.04
C ALA A 39 -10.94 -5.39 -35.56
N TYR A 40 -10.66 -4.16 -36.02
CA TYR A 40 -10.12 -4.05 -37.38
C TYR A 40 -8.82 -4.85 -37.39
N GLN A 41 -8.70 -5.76 -38.35
CA GLN A 41 -7.48 -6.53 -38.60
C GLN A 41 -6.26 -5.61 -38.43
N PRO A 42 -5.24 -6.00 -37.64
CA PRO A 42 -4.00 -5.25 -37.61
C PRO A 42 -3.52 -5.09 -39.05
N LEU A 43 -3.27 -3.85 -39.48
CA LEU A 43 -2.67 -3.59 -40.79
C LEU A 43 -1.45 -4.50 -40.90
N ALA A 44 -1.37 -5.33 -41.94
CA ALA A 44 -0.39 -6.42 -42.03
C ALA A 44 1.02 -5.90 -41.73
N GLY A 45 1.52 -6.17 -40.51
CA GLY A 45 2.77 -5.60 -39.99
C GLY A 45 2.71 -5.03 -38.57
N GLU A 46 1.52 -4.71 -38.04
CA GLU A 46 1.38 -4.17 -36.68
C GLU A 46 0.99 -5.25 -35.66
N VAL A 47 1.75 -5.32 -34.56
CA VAL A 47 1.47 -6.21 -33.43
C VAL A 47 0.36 -5.58 -32.58
N PHE A 48 -0.67 -6.35 -32.23
CA PHE A 48 -1.68 -5.91 -31.28
C PHE A 48 -1.02 -5.60 -29.92
N THR A 49 -0.86 -4.32 -29.61
CA THR A 49 -0.53 -3.85 -28.26
C THR A 49 -1.85 -3.54 -27.55
N PRO A 50 -2.27 -4.32 -26.53
CA PRO A 50 -3.46 -3.99 -25.76
C PRO A 50 -3.32 -2.54 -25.26
N GLY A 51 -4.33 -1.71 -25.52
CA GLY A 51 -4.34 -0.33 -25.04
C GLY A 51 -3.98 -0.30 -23.55
N ASN A 52 -2.97 0.49 -23.20
CA ASN A 52 -2.29 0.57 -21.89
C ASN A 52 -1.15 -0.42 -21.59
N GLY A 53 -0.53 -1.02 -22.61
CA GLY A 53 0.80 -1.64 -22.46
C GLY A 53 0.81 -3.06 -21.91
N GLY A 54 -0.21 -3.87 -22.23
CA GLY A 54 -0.23 -5.30 -21.89
C GLY A 54 -0.57 -5.62 -20.42
N VAL A 55 -1.05 -4.63 -19.67
CA VAL A 55 -1.39 -4.80 -18.26
C VAL A 55 -2.85 -5.28 -18.13
N PHE A 56 -3.03 -6.55 -17.77
CA PHE A 56 -4.36 -7.16 -17.50
C PHE A 56 -5.01 -6.67 -16.19
N VAL A 57 -4.31 -5.81 -15.44
CA VAL A 57 -4.73 -5.24 -14.15
C VAL A 57 -4.92 -3.74 -14.33
N SER A 58 -6.02 -3.17 -13.81
CA SER A 58 -6.25 -1.73 -13.93
C SER A 58 -5.11 -0.93 -13.28
N ARG A 59 -4.73 0.20 -13.88
CA ARG A 59 -3.68 1.08 -13.34
C ARG A 59 -4.01 1.53 -11.92
N ILE A 60 -5.30 1.72 -11.62
CA ILE A 60 -5.80 2.09 -10.30
C ILE A 60 -5.50 0.98 -9.28
N ALA A 61 -5.70 -0.30 -9.65
CA ALA A 61 -5.36 -1.42 -8.78
C ALA A 61 -3.85 -1.51 -8.52
N ILE A 62 -3.01 -1.24 -9.52
CA ILE A 62 -1.54 -1.20 -9.33
C ILE A 62 -1.15 -0.11 -8.34
N VAL A 63 -1.69 1.09 -8.49
CA VAL A 63 -1.43 2.20 -7.55
C VAL A 63 -1.91 1.84 -6.15
N GLY A 64 -3.09 1.22 -6.04
CA GLY A 64 -3.63 0.71 -4.77
C GLY A 64 -2.67 -0.28 -4.09
N TRP A 65 -2.13 -1.24 -4.83
CA TRP A 65 -1.12 -2.18 -4.32
C TRP A 65 0.12 -1.47 -3.79
N VAL A 66 0.70 -0.55 -4.55
CA VAL A 66 1.91 0.18 -4.14
C VAL A 66 1.67 0.96 -2.84
N ILE A 67 0.57 1.71 -2.76
CA ILE A 67 0.23 2.50 -1.57
C ILE A 67 0.00 1.60 -0.37
N LEU A 68 -0.74 0.50 -0.55
CA LEU A 68 -0.99 -0.48 0.50
C LEU A 68 0.31 -1.07 1.04
N THR A 69 1.23 -1.47 0.17
CA THR A 69 2.54 -2.01 0.56
C THR A 69 3.34 -1.00 1.38
N ILE A 70 3.38 0.27 0.98
CA ILE A 70 4.06 1.33 1.74
C ILE A 70 3.44 1.47 3.14
N GLY A 71 2.11 1.50 3.22
CA GLY A 71 1.40 1.60 4.50
C GLY A 71 1.70 0.43 5.44
N LEU A 72 1.74 -0.80 4.90
CA LEU A 72 2.08 -2.00 5.67
C LEU A 72 3.53 -2.02 6.14
N ILE A 73 4.47 -1.58 5.31
CA ILE A 73 5.89 -1.44 5.70
C ILE A 73 6.02 -0.43 6.84
N ALA A 74 5.35 0.71 6.74
CA ALA A 74 5.33 1.72 7.80
C ALA A 74 4.74 1.16 9.10
N ALA A 75 3.64 0.43 9.04
CA ALA A 75 3.02 -0.22 10.20
C ALA A 75 3.94 -1.29 10.83
N ALA A 76 4.61 -2.12 10.01
CA ALA A 76 5.57 -3.11 10.50
C ALA A 76 6.76 -2.45 11.21
N PHE A 77 7.30 -1.37 10.62
CA PHE A 77 8.36 -0.58 11.23
C PHE A 77 7.94 0.03 12.57
N LEU A 78 6.75 0.67 12.62
CA LEU A 78 6.21 1.25 13.84
C LEU A 78 5.99 0.20 14.94
N THR A 79 5.52 -0.99 14.56
CA THR A 79 5.36 -2.12 15.48
C THR A 79 6.70 -2.54 16.07
N GLY A 80 7.72 -2.75 15.24
CA GLY A 80 9.07 -3.10 15.69
C GLY A 80 9.68 -2.04 16.62
N TRP A 81 9.55 -0.77 16.26
CA TRP A 81 10.04 0.34 17.08
C TRP A 81 9.32 0.44 18.44
N HIS A 82 8.00 0.22 18.44
CA HIS A 82 7.21 0.22 19.66
C HIS A 82 7.61 -0.91 20.61
N VAL A 83 7.89 -2.10 20.09
CA VAL A 83 8.42 -3.23 20.86
C VAL A 83 9.81 -2.93 21.43
N ALA A 84 10.71 -2.36 20.64
CA ALA A 84 12.07 -2.01 21.07
C ALA A 84 12.07 -0.99 22.22
N ARG A 85 11.24 0.06 22.15
CA ARG A 85 11.10 1.05 23.23
C ARG A 85 10.65 0.43 24.55
N ARG A 86 9.74 -0.54 24.52
CA ARG A 86 9.29 -1.25 25.73
C ARG A 86 10.40 -2.08 26.36
N ARG A 87 11.31 -2.67 25.57
CA ARG A 87 12.44 -3.47 26.07
C ARG A 87 13.46 -2.61 26.82
N HIS A 88 13.83 -1.45 26.29
CA HIS A 88 14.78 -0.54 26.96
C HIS A 88 14.28 -0.02 28.31
N GLN A 89 12.96 0.12 28.49
CA GLN A 89 12.39 0.54 29.77
C GLN A 89 12.48 -0.55 30.85
N ARG A 90 12.39 -1.83 30.47
CA ARG A 90 12.50 -2.95 31.42
C ARG A 90 13.92 -3.14 31.93
N THR A 91 14.92 -3.09 31.04
CA THR A 91 16.32 -3.25 31.46
C THR A 91 16.81 -2.11 32.35
N ALA A 92 16.33 -0.88 32.14
CA ALA A 92 16.66 0.26 33.00
C ALA A 92 16.10 0.14 34.42
N SER A 93 14.91 -0.47 34.59
CA SER A 93 14.34 -0.72 35.92
C SER A 93 15.04 -1.84 36.68
N GLU A 94 15.61 -2.82 35.96
CA GLU A 94 16.30 -3.98 36.53
C GLU A 94 17.72 -3.64 37.00
N SER A 95 18.37 -2.66 36.36
CA SER A 95 19.66 -2.11 36.81
C SER A 95 19.55 -1.11 37.98
N ALA A 96 18.34 -0.70 38.34
CA ALA A 96 18.08 0.30 39.38
C ALA A 96 17.58 -0.31 40.71
N SER A 97 17.43 -1.64 40.76
CA SER A 97 17.06 -2.43 41.95
C SER A 97 18.25 -3.22 42.47
#